data_AF-A0A7C4KYK3-F1
#
_entry.id   AF-A0A7C4KYK3-F1
#
_cell.length_a   1.000
_cell.length_b   1.000
_cell.length_c   1.000
_cell.angle_alpha   90.00
_cell.angle_beta   90.00
_cell.angle_gamma   90.00
#
_symmetry.space_group_name_H-M   'P 1'
#
loop_
_entity.id
_entity.type
_entity.pdbx_description
1 polymer ?
#
loop_
_entity_poly.entity_id
_entity_poly.type
_entity_poly.pdbx_seq_one_letter_code
_entity_poly.pdbx_strand_id
1 'polypeptide(L)'
;MGNFRLNDIIETRMNAVFRRRWLTASLLLGGLIFLLSLSLIQPSASQAQVLYFTPTPNENGQIFYTVKEGDTCISVSLLNQVSLDDLRRLNNLDAACVLITGSKLLLGTVEPQPTSAVLPTETPVLPSPTPFRGTGRVCIVLFNDVNGNALAEEGESAIPGGAVSITDRLGRVSLTGETSPSLEEPACFDNLEEGEYNISVAIPQGYNPTTLLNYALKVSAGDNSVLDFGAQLSSQAVPTPVSEGGRSPLMAVMGGIILLAGLGLAVYARLLTRK
;
A
#
# COMPACT_ATOMS: atom_id res chain seq x y z
N MET A 1 41.80 -0.03 76.63
CA MET A 1 40.33 0.15 76.71
C MET A 1 39.92 1.10 75.59
N GLY A 2 39.07 0.82 74.62
CA GLY A 2 37.92 -0.10 74.56
C GLY A 2 36.71 0.51 73.81
N ASN A 3 36.82 1.70 73.20
CA ASN A 3 35.65 2.49 72.75
C ASN A 3 35.64 2.90 71.26
N PHE A 4 36.40 2.23 70.37
CA PHE A 4 36.48 2.68 68.96
C PHE A 4 35.85 1.73 67.92
N ARG A 5 35.26 0.59 68.32
CA ARG A 5 34.72 -0.40 67.36
C ARG A 5 33.23 -0.69 67.44
N LEU A 6 32.51 -0.09 68.40
CA LEU A 6 31.06 -0.29 68.54
C LEU A 6 30.26 0.76 67.77
N ASN A 7 30.71 2.02 67.72
CA ASN A 7 29.97 3.09 67.02
C ASN A 7 29.97 2.91 65.48
N ASP A 8 31.09 2.50 64.87
CA ASP A 8 31.19 2.33 63.41
C ASP A 8 30.33 1.18 62.86
N ILE A 9 30.15 0.10 63.63
CA ILE A 9 29.33 -1.06 63.23
C ILE A 9 27.85 -0.73 63.36
N ILE A 10 27.47 0.07 64.37
CA ILE A 10 26.09 0.54 64.55
C ILE A 10 25.72 1.51 63.43
N GLU A 11 26.61 2.45 63.06
CA GLU A 11 26.38 3.39 61.96
C GLU A 11 26.24 2.70 60.59
N THR A 12 27.11 1.73 60.26
CA THR A 12 27.01 1.00 58.98
C THR A 12 25.76 0.14 58.89
N ARG A 13 25.32 -0.49 59.99
CA ARG A 13 24.07 -1.26 60.00
C ARG A 13 22.83 -0.37 60.05
N MET A 14 22.85 0.76 60.75
CA MET A 14 21.78 1.77 60.70
C MET A 14 21.62 2.34 59.30
N ASN A 15 22.72 2.67 58.60
CA ASN A 15 22.67 3.19 57.24
C ASN A 15 22.15 2.15 56.24
N ALA A 16 22.51 0.87 56.38
CA ALA A 16 22.00 -0.19 55.52
C ALA A 16 20.49 -0.46 55.76
N VAL A 17 20.05 -0.46 57.01
CA VAL A 17 18.63 -0.62 57.37
C VAL A 17 17.83 0.60 56.93
N PHE A 18 18.36 1.81 57.12
CA PHE A 18 17.74 3.06 56.69
C PHE A 18 17.63 3.11 55.17
N ARG A 19 18.69 2.76 54.43
CA ARG A 19 18.68 2.70 52.95
C ARG A 19 17.71 1.65 52.43
N ARG A 20 17.61 0.48 53.08
CA ARG A 20 16.64 -0.57 52.70
C ARG A 20 15.20 -0.13 52.98
N ARG A 21 14.94 0.55 54.10
CA ARG A 21 13.61 1.12 54.43
C ARG A 21 13.24 2.26 53.49
N TRP A 22 14.20 3.11 53.11
CA TRP A 22 14.01 4.17 52.12
C TRP A 22 13.72 3.61 50.73
N LEU A 23 14.47 2.60 50.27
CA LEU A 23 14.23 1.95 48.98
C LEU A 23 12.85 1.28 48.93
N THR A 24 12.42 0.59 50.00
CA THR A 24 11.07 0.02 50.06
C THR A 24 9.97 1.08 50.11
N ALA A 25 10.21 2.20 50.82
CA ALA A 25 9.26 3.31 50.88
C ALA A 25 9.15 4.01 49.51
N SER A 26 10.26 4.21 48.80
CA SER A 26 10.27 4.76 47.44
C SER A 26 9.59 3.84 46.42
N LEU A 27 9.74 2.52 46.55
CA LEU A 27 9.06 1.54 45.69
C LEU A 27 7.55 1.50 45.95
N LEU A 28 7.12 1.58 47.21
CA LEU A 28 5.71 1.66 47.57
C LEU A 28 5.08 3.00 47.15
N LEU A 29 5.80 4.11 47.32
CA LEU A 29 5.34 5.42 46.88
C LEU A 29 5.27 5.51 45.34
N GLY A 30 6.27 4.96 44.64
CA GLY A 30 6.27 4.84 43.18
C GLY A 30 5.13 3.95 42.67
N GLY A 31 4.86 2.83 43.35
CA GLY A 31 3.73 1.96 43.06
C GLY A 31 2.38 2.63 43.30
N LEU A 32 2.24 3.42 44.37
CA LEU A 32 1.03 4.19 44.65
C LEU A 32 0.80 5.31 43.63
N ILE A 33 1.86 6.02 43.22
CA ILE A 33 1.79 7.04 42.16
C ILE A 33 1.45 6.40 40.81
N PHE A 34 2.02 5.23 40.52
CA PHE A 34 1.69 4.47 39.31
C PHE A 34 0.22 4.01 39.32
N LEU A 35 -0.27 3.48 40.44
CA LEU A 35 -1.68 3.11 40.60
C LEU A 35 -2.63 4.33 40.53
N LEU A 36 -2.26 5.48 41.08
CA LEU A 36 -3.03 6.72 40.92
C LEU A 36 -3.02 7.22 39.46
N SER A 37 -1.93 7.02 38.73
CA SER A 37 -1.81 7.45 37.33
C SER A 37 -2.68 6.63 36.36
N LEU A 38 -3.01 5.38 36.71
CA LEU A 38 -3.93 4.55 35.91
C LEU A 38 -5.41 5.02 36.01
N SER A 39 -5.78 5.85 36.99
CA SER A 39 -7.16 6.33 37.15
C SER A 39 -7.51 7.59 36.32
N LEU A 40 -6.57 8.16 35.56
CA LEU A 40 -6.79 9.37 34.76
C LEU A 40 -7.09 9.10 33.28
N ILE A 41 -7.09 7.85 32.83
CA ILE A 41 -7.51 7.48 31.47
C ILE A 41 -8.99 7.09 31.55
N GLN A 42 -9.87 8.09 31.71
CA GLN A 42 -11.27 7.87 31.42
C GLN A 42 -11.43 7.73 29.90
N PRO A 43 -12.11 6.69 29.38
CA PRO A 43 -12.56 6.73 28.01
C PRO A 43 -13.47 7.95 27.88
N SER A 44 -13.11 8.90 27.02
CA SER A 44 -13.99 9.98 26.63
C SER A 44 -15.31 9.34 26.25
N ALA A 45 -16.38 9.63 27.00
CA ALA A 45 -17.71 9.28 26.54
C ALA A 45 -17.84 9.91 25.15
N SER A 46 -17.88 9.07 24.11
CA SER A 46 -18.14 9.51 22.75
C SER A 46 -19.37 10.40 22.84
N GLN A 47 -19.20 11.70 22.55
CA GLN A 47 -20.35 12.59 22.48
C GLN A 47 -21.31 11.93 21.48
N ALA A 48 -22.46 11.50 21.98
CA ALA A 48 -23.52 11.04 21.10
C ALA A 48 -23.80 12.23 20.19
N GLN A 49 -23.40 12.10 18.93
CA GLN A 49 -23.73 13.05 17.89
C GLN A 49 -25.25 13.09 17.81
N VAL A 50 -25.83 14.10 18.44
CA VAL A 50 -27.26 14.39 18.37
C VAL A 50 -27.53 14.64 16.89
N LEU A 51 -28.22 13.71 16.24
CA LEU A 51 -28.71 13.91 14.88
C LEU A 51 -29.76 15.03 14.94
N TYR A 52 -29.34 16.26 14.69
CA TYR A 52 -30.27 17.37 14.50
C TYR A 52 -30.73 17.33 13.05
N PHE A 53 -32.00 17.00 12.84
CA PHE A 53 -32.64 17.13 11.54
C PHE A 53 -32.76 18.63 11.23
N THR A 54 -31.90 19.13 10.34
CA THR A 54 -32.10 20.46 9.76
C THR A 54 -33.32 20.40 8.83
N PRO A 55 -34.31 21.27 8.97
CA PRO A 55 -35.51 21.23 8.14
C PRO A 55 -35.16 21.46 6.66
N THR A 56 -35.62 20.55 5.80
CA THR A 56 -35.51 20.67 4.35
C THR A 56 -36.51 21.70 3.82
N PRO A 57 -36.16 22.54 2.81
CA PRO A 57 -37.11 23.45 2.18
C PRO A 57 -38.32 22.73 1.57
N ASN A 58 -39.49 23.37 1.60
CA ASN A 58 -40.69 22.90 0.90
C ASN A 58 -40.65 23.24 -0.61
N GLU A 59 -41.69 22.85 -1.36
CA GLU A 59 -41.83 23.12 -2.80
C GLU A 59 -41.73 24.61 -3.18
N ASN A 60 -42.04 25.51 -2.23
CA ASN A 60 -41.94 26.96 -2.39
C ASN A 60 -40.58 27.52 -1.91
N GLY A 61 -39.60 26.67 -1.61
CA GLY A 61 -38.30 27.06 -1.09
C GLY A 61 -38.30 27.53 0.38
N GLN A 62 -39.41 27.39 1.11
CA GLN A 62 -39.54 27.82 2.50
C GLN A 62 -39.07 26.74 3.46
N ILE A 63 -38.21 27.10 4.42
CA ILE A 63 -37.70 26.22 5.46
C ILE A 63 -38.50 26.46 6.75
N PHE A 64 -39.16 25.43 7.28
CA PHE A 64 -39.96 25.53 8.50
C PHE A 64 -39.42 24.66 9.63
N TYR A 65 -39.42 25.20 10.85
CA TYR A 65 -39.15 24.47 12.09
C TYR A 65 -40.42 24.27 12.90
N THR A 66 -40.66 23.08 13.43
CA THR A 66 -41.78 22.84 14.35
C THR A 66 -41.31 22.94 15.79
N VAL A 67 -41.87 23.88 16.54
CA VAL A 67 -41.54 24.13 17.94
C VAL A 67 -41.82 22.90 18.78
N LYS A 68 -40.83 22.43 19.52
CA LYS A 68 -40.93 21.32 20.48
C LYS A 68 -41.13 21.85 21.89
N GLU A 69 -41.58 20.98 22.78
CA GLU A 69 -41.75 21.33 24.20
C GLU A 69 -40.40 21.73 24.80
N GLY A 70 -40.36 22.90 25.46
CA GLY A 70 -39.15 23.47 26.04
C GLY A 70 -38.29 24.32 25.09
N ASP A 71 -38.71 24.49 23.82
CA ASP A 71 -38.01 25.39 22.91
C ASP A 71 -38.18 26.87 23.28
N THR A 72 -37.09 27.61 23.13
CA THR A 72 -37.05 29.06 23.21
C THR A 72 -36.58 29.61 21.88
N CYS A 73 -36.86 30.88 21.57
CA CYS A 73 -36.32 31.46 20.34
C CYS A 73 -34.80 31.42 20.27
N ILE A 74 -34.10 31.50 21.41
CA ILE A 74 -32.64 31.41 21.47
C ILE A 74 -32.18 29.99 21.12
N SER A 75 -32.81 28.95 21.68
CA SER A 75 -32.43 27.56 21.36
C SER A 75 -32.69 27.22 19.90
N VAL A 76 -33.82 27.66 19.34
CA VAL A 76 -34.17 27.44 17.92
C VAL A 76 -33.22 28.21 16.98
N SER A 77 -32.92 29.47 17.30
CA SER A 77 -31.98 30.31 16.54
C SER A 77 -30.59 29.66 16.45
N LEU A 78 -30.04 29.22 17.58
CA LEU A 78 -28.71 28.60 17.63
C LEU A 78 -28.68 27.25 16.91
N LEU A 79 -29.71 26.43 17.10
CA LEU A 79 -29.77 25.09 16.51
C LEU A 79 -29.90 25.13 14.99
N ASN A 80 -30.62 26.13 14.46
CA ASN A 80 -30.87 26.25 13.03
C ASN A 80 -30.00 27.32 12.34
N GLN A 81 -29.07 27.95 13.06
CA GLN A 81 -28.16 28.97 12.56
C GLN A 81 -28.87 30.18 11.91
N VAL A 82 -30.04 30.55 12.44
CA VAL A 82 -30.82 31.73 12.00
C VAL A 82 -30.71 32.82 13.06
N SER A 83 -30.53 34.07 12.66
CA SER A 83 -30.46 35.18 13.62
C SER A 83 -31.78 35.35 14.39
N LEU A 84 -31.74 35.75 15.66
CA LEU A 84 -32.94 35.95 16.47
C LEU A 84 -33.87 37.02 15.86
N ASP A 85 -33.28 38.07 15.29
CA ASP A 85 -34.02 39.16 14.65
C ASP A 85 -34.69 38.70 13.35
N ASP A 86 -34.02 37.88 12.55
CA ASP A 86 -34.63 37.29 11.35
C ASP A 86 -35.73 36.30 11.71
N LEU A 87 -35.51 35.45 12.71
CA LEU A 87 -36.52 34.50 13.17
C LEU A 87 -37.80 35.22 13.62
N ARG A 88 -37.65 36.35 14.32
CA ARG A 88 -38.78 37.18 14.75
C ARG A 88 -39.45 37.90 13.59
N ARG A 89 -38.67 38.50 12.70
CA ARG A 89 -39.16 39.22 11.52
C ARG A 89 -39.92 38.30 10.57
N LEU A 90 -39.41 37.09 10.32
CA LEU A 90 -40.03 36.10 9.42
C LEU A 90 -41.34 35.54 9.97
N ASN A 91 -41.49 35.49 11.30
CA ASN A 91 -42.66 34.90 11.98
C ASN A 91 -43.56 35.92 12.66
N ASN A 92 -43.29 37.21 12.44
CA ASN A 92 -44.02 38.33 13.04
C ASN A 92 -44.11 38.24 14.58
N LEU A 93 -43.02 37.81 15.22
CA LEU A 93 -42.92 37.65 16.68
C LEU A 93 -42.45 38.96 17.33
N ASP A 94 -43.00 39.25 18.50
CA ASP A 94 -42.64 40.41 19.31
C ASP A 94 -41.29 40.23 20.04
N ALA A 95 -40.91 41.18 20.89
CA ALA A 95 -39.66 41.15 21.65
C ALA A 95 -39.59 40.05 22.71
N ALA A 96 -40.74 39.56 23.18
CA ALA A 96 -40.79 38.47 24.13
C ALA A 96 -40.53 37.10 23.47
N CYS A 97 -40.74 36.99 22.14
CA CYS A 97 -40.43 35.82 21.33
C CYS A 97 -40.96 34.51 21.95
N VAL A 98 -42.24 34.55 22.32
CA VAL A 98 -42.93 33.42 22.96
C VAL A 98 -43.30 32.40 21.89
N LEU A 99 -42.76 31.20 22.03
CA LEU A 99 -43.04 30.09 21.11
C LEU A 99 -44.15 29.19 21.66
N ILE A 100 -45.08 28.80 20.79
CA ILE A 100 -46.14 27.85 21.12
C ILE A 100 -45.71 26.48 20.60
N THR A 101 -45.67 25.49 21.49
CA THR A 101 -45.30 24.12 21.12
C THR A 101 -46.22 23.61 20.00
N GLY A 102 -45.63 23.01 18.97
CA GLY A 102 -46.32 22.51 17.77
C GLY A 102 -46.50 23.53 16.65
N SER A 103 -46.21 24.82 16.86
CA SER A 103 -46.29 25.84 15.80
C SER A 103 -45.15 25.70 14.79
N LYS A 104 -45.38 26.16 13.55
CA LYS A 104 -44.35 26.21 12.50
C LYS A 104 -43.73 27.60 12.45
N LEU A 105 -42.41 27.65 12.57
CA LEU A 105 -41.59 28.85 12.39
C LEU A 105 -40.89 28.82 11.04
N LEU A 106 -41.10 29.84 10.23
CA LEU A 106 -40.34 30.09 9.02
C LEU A 106 -38.90 30.50 9.38
N LEU A 107 -37.94 29.70 8.98
CA LEU A 107 -36.52 29.93 9.22
C LEU A 107 -35.85 30.71 8.08
N GLY A 108 -36.37 30.58 6.85
CA GLY A 108 -35.84 31.26 5.69
C GLY A 108 -36.47 30.76 4.39
N THR A 109 -36.13 31.42 3.28
CA THR A 109 -36.51 31.03 1.93
C THR A 109 -35.26 30.89 1.07
N VAL A 110 -35.10 29.76 0.41
CA VAL A 110 -34.10 29.59 -0.65
C VAL A 110 -34.76 29.94 -1.99
N GLU A 111 -34.14 30.84 -2.75
CA GLU A 111 -34.63 31.16 -4.10
C GLU A 111 -34.44 29.93 -5.00
N PRO A 112 -35.47 29.49 -5.74
CA PRO A 112 -35.35 28.32 -6.62
C PRO A 112 -34.41 28.67 -7.78
N GLN A 113 -33.18 28.17 -7.70
CA GLN A 113 -32.25 28.21 -8.83
C GLN A 113 -32.86 27.37 -9.98
N PRO A 114 -32.83 27.85 -11.25
CA PRO A 114 -33.41 27.10 -12.36
C PRO A 114 -32.78 25.72 -12.48
N THR A 115 -33.62 24.70 -12.31
CA THR A 115 -33.35 23.29 -12.51
C THR A 115 -33.02 23.03 -13.98
N SER A 116 -31.73 22.94 -14.31
CA SER A 116 -31.29 22.22 -15.51
C SER A 116 -31.66 20.74 -15.34
N ALA A 117 -32.61 20.27 -16.15
CA ALA A 117 -32.90 18.89 -16.52
C ALA A 117 -32.69 17.76 -15.47
N VAL A 118 -33.83 17.23 -15.01
CA VAL A 118 -34.10 15.90 -14.40
C VAL A 118 -32.93 14.88 -14.43
N LEU A 119 -32.55 14.40 -13.24
CA LEU A 119 -32.04 13.04 -13.00
C LEU A 119 -32.98 12.40 -11.95
N PRO A 120 -33.33 11.10 -12.05
CA PRO A 120 -34.65 10.61 -11.67
C PRO A 120 -34.86 10.48 -10.15
N THR A 121 -36.14 10.62 -9.78
CA THR A 121 -36.80 10.13 -8.57
C THR A 121 -36.08 8.95 -7.92
N GLU A 122 -35.62 9.12 -6.67
CA GLU A 122 -35.12 8.02 -5.84
C GLU A 122 -36.24 7.00 -5.59
N THR A 123 -36.16 5.92 -6.37
CA THR A 123 -36.82 4.64 -6.12
C THR A 123 -36.35 4.14 -4.75
N PRO A 124 -37.22 3.49 -3.94
CA PRO A 124 -36.80 2.88 -2.67
C PRO A 124 -35.50 2.10 -2.87
N VAL A 125 -34.48 2.42 -2.08
CA VAL A 125 -33.17 1.76 -2.08
C VAL A 125 -33.36 0.27 -1.79
N LEU A 126 -33.50 -0.50 -2.87
CA LEU A 126 -33.02 -1.86 -2.99
C LEU A 126 -31.57 -1.87 -2.45
N PRO A 127 -31.09 -2.94 -1.79
CA PRO A 127 -29.70 -3.01 -1.35
C PRO A 127 -28.80 -2.48 -2.46
N SER A 128 -28.01 -1.44 -2.13
CA SER A 128 -26.94 -0.98 -3.01
C SER A 128 -26.23 -2.24 -3.48
N PRO A 129 -26.12 -2.50 -4.80
CA PRO A 129 -25.42 -3.68 -5.26
C PRO A 129 -24.07 -3.67 -4.56
N THR A 130 -23.77 -4.70 -3.79
CA THR A 130 -22.41 -4.95 -3.31
C THR A 130 -21.51 -4.70 -4.52
N PRO A 131 -20.50 -3.79 -4.46
CA PRO A 131 -19.69 -3.45 -5.62
C PRO A 131 -19.31 -4.76 -6.30
N PHE A 132 -19.65 -4.87 -7.59
CA PHE A 132 -19.41 -6.09 -8.33
C PHE A 132 -17.93 -6.41 -8.13
N ARG A 133 -17.62 -7.55 -7.51
CA ARG A 133 -16.25 -8.05 -7.44
C ARG A 133 -15.88 -8.47 -8.85
N GLY A 134 -15.50 -7.48 -9.64
CA GLY A 134 -14.91 -7.69 -10.94
C GLY A 134 -13.43 -7.86 -10.78
N THR A 135 -12.86 -8.45 -11.81
CA THR A 135 -11.43 -8.60 -11.94
C THR A 135 -10.95 -7.82 -13.16
N GLY A 136 -9.71 -7.36 -13.12
CA GLY A 136 -9.02 -6.81 -14.28
C GLY A 136 -8.20 -7.88 -15.01
N ARG A 137 -7.69 -7.48 -16.17
CA ARG A 137 -6.73 -8.16 -17.02
C ARG A 137 -5.53 -7.24 -17.24
N VAL A 138 -4.34 -7.77 -17.05
CA VAL A 138 -3.09 -7.06 -17.38
C VAL A 138 -2.31 -7.92 -18.38
N CYS A 139 -1.99 -7.36 -19.53
CA CYS A 139 -1.19 -7.98 -20.57
C CYS A 139 0.17 -7.29 -20.68
N ILE A 140 1.20 -8.09 -20.94
CA ILE A 140 2.59 -7.62 -20.96
C ILE A 140 3.20 -7.95 -22.31
N VAL A 141 3.75 -6.91 -22.92
CA VAL A 141 4.47 -6.96 -24.18
C VAL A 141 5.94 -6.66 -23.88
N LEU A 142 6.83 -7.54 -24.34
CA LEU A 142 8.25 -7.24 -24.38
C LEU A 142 8.67 -7.21 -25.85
N PHE A 143 9.15 -6.07 -26.32
CA PHE A 143 9.48 -5.83 -27.72
C PHE A 143 10.96 -5.50 -27.91
N ASN A 144 11.47 -5.83 -29.09
CA ASN A 144 12.81 -5.49 -29.53
C ASN A 144 12.83 -4.07 -30.07
N ASP A 145 13.25 -3.13 -29.23
CA ASP A 145 13.28 -1.69 -29.48
C ASP A 145 14.47 -1.34 -30.39
N VAL A 146 14.37 -1.63 -31.69
CA VAL A 146 15.52 -1.57 -32.61
C VAL A 146 16.06 -0.15 -32.75
N ASN A 147 15.19 0.86 -32.62
CA ASN A 147 15.55 2.27 -32.81
C ASN A 147 15.85 3.02 -31.50
N GLY A 148 15.54 2.44 -30.34
CA GLY A 148 15.83 2.99 -29.01
C GLY A 148 14.91 4.09 -28.55
N ASN A 149 13.70 4.16 -29.10
CA ASN A 149 12.71 5.18 -28.75
C ASN A 149 11.81 4.77 -27.58
N ALA A 150 11.96 3.55 -27.05
CA ALA A 150 11.17 3.00 -25.95
C ALA A 150 9.65 2.91 -26.23
N LEU A 151 9.25 2.84 -27.50
CA LEU A 151 7.86 2.73 -27.93
C LEU A 151 7.71 1.56 -28.91
N ALA A 152 6.75 0.68 -28.67
CA ALA A 152 6.48 -0.44 -29.57
C ALA A 152 5.90 0.08 -30.90
N GLU A 153 6.59 -0.20 -32.01
CA GLU A 153 6.21 0.27 -33.34
C GLU A 153 5.99 -0.87 -34.36
N GLU A 154 5.31 -0.55 -35.46
CA GLU A 154 5.11 -1.49 -36.57
C GLU A 154 6.46 -1.89 -37.18
N GLY A 155 6.72 -3.20 -37.24
CA GLY A 155 8.00 -3.75 -37.72
C GLY A 155 8.95 -4.17 -36.60
N GLU A 156 8.64 -3.85 -35.35
CA GLU A 156 9.36 -4.42 -34.20
C GLU A 156 8.85 -5.82 -33.87
N SER A 157 9.72 -6.64 -33.28
CA SER A 157 9.42 -8.04 -32.96
C SER A 157 9.30 -8.24 -31.45
N ALA A 158 8.43 -9.15 -31.01
CA ALA A 158 8.37 -9.55 -29.62
C ALA A 158 9.64 -10.32 -29.18
N ILE A 159 10.01 -10.18 -27.91
CA ILE A 159 11.07 -10.94 -27.28
C ILE A 159 10.43 -11.95 -26.31
N PRO A 160 10.48 -13.26 -26.61
CA PRO A 160 9.97 -14.28 -25.71
C PRO A 160 10.93 -14.58 -24.55
N GLY A 161 10.40 -15.14 -23.47
CA GLY A 161 11.20 -15.68 -22.35
C GLY A 161 11.70 -14.64 -21.35
N GLY A 162 11.24 -13.40 -21.41
CA GLY A 162 11.39 -12.44 -20.32
C GLY A 162 10.51 -12.81 -19.14
N ALA A 163 11.07 -12.88 -17.94
CA ALA A 163 10.32 -13.33 -16.76
C ALA A 163 9.48 -12.18 -16.18
N VAL A 164 8.18 -12.42 -15.99
CA VAL A 164 7.22 -11.47 -15.46
C VAL A 164 6.91 -11.79 -14.01
N SER A 165 6.78 -10.75 -13.17
CA SER A 165 6.24 -10.86 -11.81
C SER A 165 5.24 -9.73 -11.51
N ILE A 166 4.04 -10.10 -11.03
CA ILE A 166 2.99 -9.19 -10.59
C ILE A 166 2.74 -9.42 -9.09
N THR A 167 2.86 -8.36 -8.29
CA THR A 167 2.72 -8.45 -6.83
C THR A 167 1.81 -7.35 -6.29
N ASP A 168 0.84 -7.71 -5.44
CA ASP A 168 0.02 -6.74 -4.66
C ASP A 168 0.95 -5.90 -3.77
N ARG A 169 0.65 -4.60 -3.57
CA ARG A 169 1.31 -3.73 -2.60
C ARG A 169 1.41 -4.32 -1.18
N LEU A 170 0.44 -5.14 -0.77
CA LEU A 170 0.42 -5.85 0.51
C LEU A 170 1.16 -7.20 0.48
N GLY A 171 1.69 -7.61 -0.68
CA GLY A 171 2.49 -8.82 -0.87
C GLY A 171 1.70 -10.13 -0.77
N ARG A 172 0.37 -10.08 -0.83
CA ARG A 172 -0.51 -11.27 -0.66
C ARG A 172 -0.70 -12.07 -1.94
N VAL A 173 -0.63 -11.39 -3.08
CA VAL A 173 -0.71 -11.99 -4.41
C VAL A 173 0.66 -11.89 -5.06
N SER A 174 1.14 -12.99 -5.63
CA SER A 174 2.37 -13.07 -6.40
C SER A 174 2.15 -14.00 -7.60
N LEU A 175 2.03 -13.41 -8.78
CA LEU A 175 1.87 -14.16 -10.04
C LEU A 175 3.15 -14.01 -10.85
N THR A 176 3.53 -15.08 -11.56
CA THR A 176 4.71 -15.10 -12.42
C THR A 176 4.36 -15.67 -13.79
N GLY A 177 5.06 -15.24 -14.82
CA GLY A 177 4.92 -15.78 -16.18
C GLY A 177 6.12 -15.44 -17.05
N GLU A 178 6.00 -15.69 -18.35
CA GLU A 178 7.02 -15.36 -19.34
C GLU A 178 6.40 -14.60 -20.51
N THR A 179 7.19 -13.74 -21.16
CA THR A 179 6.74 -12.96 -22.31
C THR A 179 6.55 -13.85 -23.55
N SER A 180 5.55 -13.49 -24.36
CA SER A 180 5.15 -14.22 -25.58
C SER A 180 6.07 -13.91 -26.77
N PRO A 181 6.21 -14.82 -27.76
CA PRO A 181 6.89 -14.55 -29.01
C PRO A 181 6.09 -13.68 -30.00
N SER A 182 4.88 -13.21 -29.64
CA SER A 182 4.03 -12.37 -30.48
C SER A 182 3.64 -11.07 -29.78
N LEU A 183 3.62 -9.96 -30.53
CA LEU A 183 3.10 -8.66 -30.06
C LEU A 183 1.55 -8.64 -30.05
N GLU A 184 0.92 -9.40 -30.95
CA GLU A 184 -0.54 -9.49 -31.08
C GLU A 184 -1.16 -10.42 -30.03
N GLU A 185 -0.39 -11.38 -29.54
CA GLU A 185 -0.79 -12.33 -28.49
C GLU A 185 0.11 -12.18 -27.25
N PRO A 186 -0.03 -11.08 -26.48
CA PRO A 186 0.81 -10.81 -25.32
C PRO A 186 0.55 -11.77 -24.16
N ALA A 187 1.49 -11.83 -23.22
CA ALA A 187 1.32 -12.61 -22.00
C ALA A 187 0.34 -11.90 -21.05
N CYS A 188 -0.85 -12.46 -20.88
CA CYS A 188 -1.93 -11.85 -20.09
C CYS A 188 -2.17 -12.59 -18.76
N PHE A 189 -2.44 -11.79 -17.72
CA PHE A 189 -2.84 -12.22 -16.40
C PHE A 189 -4.28 -11.79 -16.17
N ASP A 190 -5.16 -12.77 -16.18
CA ASP A 190 -6.59 -12.60 -15.96
C ASP A 190 -6.94 -12.68 -14.47
N ASN A 191 -8.17 -12.27 -14.17
CA ASN A 191 -8.78 -12.43 -12.86
C ASN A 191 -8.04 -11.72 -11.71
N LEU A 192 -7.39 -10.59 -12.01
CA LEU A 192 -6.73 -9.76 -11.01
C LEU A 192 -7.78 -9.01 -10.19
N GLU A 193 -7.79 -9.22 -8.87
CA GLU A 193 -8.67 -8.46 -7.98
C GLU A 193 -8.34 -6.96 -8.01
N GLU A 194 -9.31 -6.12 -7.69
CA GLU A 194 -9.09 -4.68 -7.60
C GLU A 194 -8.03 -4.34 -6.55
N GLY A 195 -7.07 -3.50 -6.91
CA GLY A 195 -5.96 -3.18 -6.03
C GLY A 195 -4.80 -2.48 -6.71
N GLU A 196 -3.76 -2.20 -5.92
CA GLU A 196 -2.51 -1.60 -6.39
C GLU A 196 -1.47 -2.71 -6.54
N TYR A 197 -0.92 -2.86 -7.75
CA TYR A 197 0.05 -3.89 -8.09
C TYR A 197 1.38 -3.27 -8.52
N ASN A 198 2.46 -3.98 -8.24
CA ASN A 198 3.77 -3.75 -8.83
C ASN A 198 4.04 -4.84 -9.87
N ILE A 199 4.19 -4.43 -11.12
CA ILE A 199 4.46 -5.29 -12.28
C ILE A 199 5.90 -5.10 -12.68
N SER A 200 6.63 -6.21 -12.77
CA SER A 200 8.05 -6.21 -13.11
C SER A 200 8.38 -7.21 -14.20
N VAL A 201 9.34 -6.87 -15.05
CA VAL A 201 9.84 -7.75 -16.12
C VAL A 201 11.36 -7.87 -16.05
N ALA A 202 11.85 -9.09 -16.05
CA ALA A 202 13.26 -9.40 -16.20
C ALA A 202 13.57 -9.64 -17.68
N ILE A 203 14.54 -8.88 -18.20
CA ILE A 203 15.00 -9.00 -19.59
C ILE A 203 15.79 -10.29 -19.77
N PRO A 204 15.52 -11.09 -20.82
CA PRO A 204 16.27 -12.31 -21.09
C PRO A 204 17.73 -12.03 -21.45
N GLN A 205 18.57 -13.06 -21.37
CA GLN A 205 20.00 -12.92 -21.68
C GLN A 205 20.22 -12.42 -23.11
N GLY A 206 21.24 -11.59 -23.28
CA GLY A 206 21.61 -11.04 -24.58
C GLY A 206 20.82 -9.79 -24.97
N TYR A 207 19.96 -9.27 -24.08
CA TYR A 207 19.25 -8.00 -24.28
C TYR A 207 19.54 -7.02 -23.14
N ASN A 208 19.50 -5.73 -23.45
CA ASN A 208 19.58 -4.62 -22.51
C ASN A 208 18.24 -3.89 -22.48
N PRO A 209 17.70 -3.53 -21.31
CA PRO A 209 16.45 -2.78 -21.23
C PRO A 209 16.58 -1.38 -21.83
N THR A 210 15.56 -0.94 -22.55
CA THR A 210 15.40 0.45 -23.01
C THR A 210 14.25 1.18 -22.31
N THR A 211 13.34 0.45 -21.66
CA THR A 211 12.27 1.00 -20.81
C THR A 211 12.52 0.77 -19.32
N LEU A 212 11.64 1.34 -18.48
CA LEU A 212 11.53 0.93 -17.09
C LEU A 212 11.07 -0.51 -16.99
N LEU A 213 11.64 -1.26 -16.05
CA LEU A 213 11.33 -2.66 -15.82
C LEU A 213 10.30 -2.90 -14.72
N ASN A 214 9.83 -1.83 -14.06
CA ASN A 214 8.86 -1.91 -12.96
C ASN A 214 7.80 -0.82 -13.10
N TYR A 215 6.52 -1.18 -12.97
CA TYR A 215 5.37 -0.28 -13.01
C TYR A 215 4.46 -0.50 -11.80
N ALA A 216 4.03 0.59 -11.18
CA ALA A 216 2.91 0.56 -10.24
C ALA A 216 1.61 0.81 -11.01
N LEU A 217 0.68 -0.15 -10.96
CA LEU A 217 -0.60 -0.07 -11.65
C LEU A 217 -1.75 -0.29 -10.67
N LYS A 218 -2.71 0.63 -10.68
CA LYS A 218 -4.01 0.44 -10.03
C LYS A 218 -4.93 -0.32 -10.97
N VAL A 219 -5.38 -1.50 -10.57
CA VAL A 219 -6.34 -2.32 -11.30
C VAL A 219 -7.73 -2.16 -10.69
N SER A 220 -8.71 -1.84 -11.53
CA SER A 220 -10.13 -1.74 -11.23
C SER A 220 -10.91 -2.86 -11.94
N ALA A 221 -12.15 -3.13 -11.52
CA ALA A 221 -12.99 -4.15 -12.14
C ALA A 221 -13.22 -3.86 -13.63
N GLY A 222 -12.90 -4.85 -14.48
CA GLY A 222 -13.08 -4.75 -15.93
C GLY A 222 -11.93 -4.06 -16.67
N ASP A 223 -10.88 -3.61 -15.97
CA ASP A 223 -9.71 -3.02 -16.61
C ASP A 223 -9.04 -4.03 -17.55
N ASN A 224 -8.63 -3.57 -18.73
CA ASN A 224 -7.77 -4.31 -19.65
C ASN A 224 -6.57 -3.43 -19.97
N SER A 225 -5.48 -3.62 -19.24
CA SER A 225 -4.26 -2.82 -19.37
C SER A 225 -3.18 -3.58 -20.13
N VAL A 226 -2.56 -2.94 -21.10
CA VAL A 226 -1.36 -3.47 -21.79
C VAL A 226 -0.17 -2.64 -21.35
N LEU A 227 0.89 -3.31 -20.90
CA LEU A 227 2.13 -2.68 -20.46
C LEU A 227 3.26 -3.10 -21.39
N ASP A 228 3.95 -2.10 -21.95
CA ASP A 228 5.01 -2.29 -22.93
C ASP A 228 6.39 -2.16 -22.27
N PHE A 229 7.25 -3.12 -22.56
CA PHE A 229 8.63 -3.16 -22.13
C PHE A 229 9.54 -3.28 -23.35
N GLY A 230 10.53 -2.41 -23.44
CA GLY A 230 11.48 -2.37 -24.56
C GLY A 230 12.83 -2.92 -24.14
N ALA A 231 13.46 -3.68 -25.03
CA ALA A 231 14.85 -4.08 -24.86
C ALA A 231 15.57 -4.16 -26.22
N GLN A 232 16.88 -3.97 -26.20
CA GLN A 232 17.75 -4.05 -27.38
C GLN A 232 18.75 -5.18 -27.27
N LEU A 233 19.07 -5.81 -28.40
CA LEU A 233 20.18 -6.77 -28.50
C LEU A 233 21.48 -6.16 -27.94
N SER A 234 22.06 -6.83 -26.95
CA SER A 234 23.34 -6.45 -26.38
C SER A 234 24.44 -6.65 -27.40
N SER A 235 25.39 -5.72 -27.49
CA SER A 235 26.61 -5.90 -28.29
C SER A 235 27.47 -7.08 -27.84
N GLN A 236 27.24 -7.62 -26.63
CA GLN A 236 27.88 -8.82 -26.09
C GLN A 236 27.10 -10.13 -26.41
N ALA A 237 25.91 -10.02 -27.02
CA ALA A 237 25.06 -11.17 -27.37
C ALA A 237 25.47 -11.85 -28.67
N VAL A 238 26.53 -11.39 -29.33
CA VAL A 238 27.20 -12.20 -30.36
C VAL A 238 27.62 -13.49 -29.66
N PRO A 239 27.04 -14.65 -29.99
CA PRO A 239 27.57 -15.90 -29.48
C PRO A 239 29.02 -15.90 -29.93
N THR A 240 29.95 -15.89 -28.97
CA THR A 240 31.30 -16.34 -29.27
C THR A 240 31.08 -17.68 -29.97
N PRO A 241 31.52 -17.85 -31.23
CA PRO A 241 31.37 -19.13 -31.89
C PRO A 241 31.94 -20.13 -30.90
N VAL A 242 31.11 -21.09 -30.47
CA VAL A 242 31.56 -22.17 -29.62
C VAL A 242 32.78 -22.69 -30.34
N SER A 243 33.95 -22.39 -29.79
CA SER A 243 35.19 -22.93 -30.32
C SER A 243 35.07 -24.40 -29.97
N GLU A 244 34.43 -25.16 -30.87
CA GLU A 244 34.55 -26.60 -30.95
C GLU A 244 36.03 -26.84 -30.76
N GLY A 245 36.38 -27.34 -29.58
CA GLY A 245 37.75 -27.40 -29.10
C GLY A 245 38.60 -28.06 -30.18
N GLY A 246 39.24 -27.23 -30.99
CA GLY A 246 40.00 -27.68 -32.13
C GLY A 246 41.08 -28.56 -31.57
N ARG A 247 40.97 -29.86 -31.84
CA ARG A 247 41.97 -30.86 -31.45
C ARG A 247 43.32 -30.31 -31.89
N SER A 248 44.06 -29.75 -30.94
CA SER A 248 45.27 -29.00 -31.27
C SER A 248 46.28 -30.01 -31.78
N PRO A 249 46.68 -29.97 -33.07
CA PRO A 249 47.60 -30.95 -33.63
C PRO A 249 48.93 -30.94 -32.86
N LEU A 250 49.28 -29.81 -32.24
CA LEU A 250 50.44 -29.68 -31.36
C LEU A 250 50.33 -30.57 -30.10
N MET A 251 49.16 -30.66 -29.47
CA MET A 251 48.95 -31.55 -28.32
C MET A 251 48.92 -33.03 -28.74
N ALA A 252 48.41 -33.34 -29.93
CA ALA A 252 48.47 -34.70 -30.48
C ALA A 252 49.90 -35.15 -30.78
N VAL A 253 50.72 -34.26 -31.35
CA VAL A 253 52.15 -34.49 -31.59
C VAL A 253 52.90 -34.65 -30.26
N MET A 254 52.65 -33.77 -29.30
CA MET A 254 53.28 -33.86 -27.97
C MET A 254 52.90 -35.16 -27.25
N GLY A 255 51.63 -35.56 -27.30
CA GLY A 255 51.16 -36.84 -26.76
C GLY A 255 51.80 -38.04 -27.45
N GLY A 256 51.98 -37.99 -28.79
CA GLY A 256 52.66 -39.02 -29.56
C GLY A 256 54.14 -39.19 -29.16
N ILE A 257 54.85 -38.09 -28.95
CA ILE A 257 56.26 -38.12 -28.50
C ILE A 257 56.37 -38.75 -27.11
N ILE A 258 55.48 -38.39 -26.18
CA ILE A 258 55.47 -38.94 -24.82
C ILE A 258 55.21 -40.46 -24.84
N LEU A 259 54.26 -40.92 -25.66
CA LEU A 259 53.96 -42.34 -25.81
C LEU A 259 55.15 -43.12 -26.39
N LEU A 260 55.79 -42.60 -27.43
CA LEU A 260 56.98 -43.23 -28.03
C LEU A 260 58.16 -43.29 -27.05
N ALA A 261 58.38 -42.22 -26.29
CA ALA A 261 59.41 -42.19 -25.26
C ALA A 261 59.14 -43.25 -24.18
N GLY A 262 57.89 -43.36 -23.69
CA GLY A 262 57.51 -44.38 -22.71
C GLY A 262 57.69 -45.81 -23.23
N LEU A 263 57.31 -46.07 -24.48
CA LEU A 263 57.46 -47.38 -25.11
C LEU A 263 58.95 -47.74 -25.30
N GLY A 264 59.78 -46.78 -25.71
CA GLY A 264 61.22 -46.95 -25.80
C GLY A 264 61.86 -47.28 -24.45
N LEU A 265 61.45 -46.59 -23.39
CA LEU A 265 61.95 -46.81 -22.02
C LEU A 265 61.54 -48.20 -21.48
N ALA A 266 60.32 -48.65 -21.78
CA ALA A 266 59.86 -49.99 -21.43
C ALA A 266 60.63 -51.10 -22.15
N VAL A 267 60.90 -50.94 -23.46
CA VAL A 267 61.73 -51.88 -24.23
C VAL A 267 63.16 -51.90 -23.70
N TYR A 268 63.73 -50.72 -23.41
CA TYR A 268 65.07 -50.59 -22.86
C TYR A 268 65.21 -51.28 -21.49
N ALA A 269 64.26 -51.05 -20.58
CA ALA A 269 64.21 -51.73 -19.28
C ALA A 269 64.10 -53.25 -19.44
N ARG A 270 63.25 -53.74 -20.37
CA ARG A 270 63.09 -55.17 -20.65
C ARG A 270 64.37 -55.82 -21.18
N LEU A 271 65.15 -55.10 -21.98
CA LEU A 271 66.45 -55.57 -22.47
C LEU A 271 67.49 -55.65 -21.34
N LEU A 272 67.48 -54.70 -20.40
CA LEU A 272 68.36 -54.72 -19.23
C LEU A 272 68.03 -55.84 -18.24
N THR A 273 66.74 -56.17 -18.05
CA THR A 273 66.32 -57.27 -17.17
C THR A 273 66.52 -58.67 -17.77
N ARG A 274 66.94 -58.75 -19.05
CA ARG A 274 67.20 -60.02 -19.76
C ARG A 274 68.69 -60.42 -19.80
N LYS A 275 69.56 -59.64 -19.17
CA LYS A 275 70.94 -60.03 -18.84
C LYS A 275 71.01 -60.55 -17.41
#